data_AF-A0A956T1E5-F1
#
_entry.id   AF-A0A956T1E5-F1
#
_cell.length_a   1.000
_cell.length_b   1.000
_cell.length_c   1.000
_cell.angle_alpha   90.00
_cell.angle_beta   90.00
_cell.angle_gamma   90.00
#
_symmetry.space_group_name_H-M   'P 1'
#
loop_
_entity.id
_entity.type
_entity.pdbx_description
1 polymer ?
#
loop_
_entity_poly.entity_id
_entity_poly.type
_entity_poly.pdbx_seq_one_letter_code
_entity_poly.pdbx_strand_id
1 'polypeptide(L)'
;MIISSPFGTEVKASKLSDGTKAWTKKLIERVSYGTLALTDALVIQGDQGTIWAVRSEDGEELWVQRTPEPLDYPMAPARFREQAVFTIS
;
A
#
# COMPACT_ATOMS: atom_id res chain seq x y z
N MET A 1 -9.54 0.64 10.17
CA MET A 1 -9.24 2.02 9.70
C MET A 1 -9.77 2.18 8.28
N ILE A 2 -10.09 3.40 7.86
CA ILE A 2 -10.37 3.73 6.46
C ILE A 2 -9.07 4.22 5.85
N ILE A 3 -8.73 3.75 4.64
CA ILE A 3 -7.47 4.11 3.99
C ILE A 3 -7.78 4.71 2.63
N SER A 4 -7.17 5.86 2.36
CA SER A 4 -7.33 6.59 1.10
C SER A 4 -5.96 6.94 0.54
N SER A 5 -5.82 6.72 -0.76
CA SER A 5 -4.66 7.14 -1.54
C SER A 5 -5.20 7.91 -2.75
N PRO A 6 -5.34 9.24 -2.68
CA PRO A 6 -5.59 10.01 -3.89
C PRO A 6 -4.40 9.78 -4.84
N PHE A 7 -4.64 9.53 -6.13
CA PHE A 7 -3.60 9.32 -7.14
C PHE A 7 -2.40 10.26 -6.92
N GLY A 8 -1.33 9.75 -6.32
CA GLY A 8 -0.31 10.58 -5.70
C GLY A 8 0.59 9.76 -4.78
N THR A 9 1.51 10.45 -4.10
CA THR A 9 2.58 9.85 -3.29
C THR A 9 2.23 9.81 -1.80
N GLU A 10 0.94 9.83 -1.44
CA GLU A 10 0.51 9.92 -0.04
C GLU A 10 -0.60 8.92 0.27
N VAL A 11 -0.42 8.18 1.37
CA VAL A 11 -1.43 7.28 1.93
C VAL A 11 -1.89 7.84 3.26
N LYS A 12 -3.21 7.96 3.43
CA LYS A 12 -3.84 8.45 4.65
C LYS A 12 -4.69 7.37 5.28
N ALA A 13 -4.51 7.16 6.57
CA ALA A 13 -5.43 6.37 7.37
C ALA A 13 -6.26 7.25 8.30
N SER A 14 -7.54 6.91 8.39
CA SER A 14 -8.50 7.52 9.31
C SER A 14 -9.11 6.46 10.22
N LYS A 15 -9.45 6.86 11.44
CA LYS A 15 -10.19 6.02 12.39
C LYS A 15 -11.58 5.73 11.83
N LEU A 16 -12.04 4.49 12.01
CA LEU A 16 -13.36 4.08 11.55
C LEU A 16 -14.49 4.71 12.39
N SER A 17 -14.21 5.01 13.65
CA SER A 17 -15.19 5.53 14.61
C SER A 17 -15.68 6.94 14.28
N ASP A 18 -14.79 7.80 13.78
CA ASP A 18 -15.06 9.24 13.66
C ASP A 18 -14.43 9.88 12.41
N GLY A 19 -13.73 9.12 11.57
CA GLY A 19 -13.06 9.63 10.39
C GLY A 19 -11.81 10.48 10.66
N THR A 20 -11.41 10.67 11.92
CA THR A 20 -10.23 11.47 12.27
C THR A 20 -8.96 10.81 11.76
N LYS A 21 -7.96 11.63 11.41
CA LYS A 21 -6.67 11.15 10.92
C LYS A 21 -5.99 10.27 11.98
N ALA A 22 -5.67 9.04 11.60
CA ALA A 22 -4.80 8.15 12.37
C ALA A 22 -3.34 8.46 12.02
N TRP A 23 -2.97 8.32 10.75
CA TRP A 23 -1.61 8.58 10.26
C TRP A 23 -1.59 8.98 8.79
N THR A 24 -0.43 9.44 8.34
CA THR A 24 -0.17 9.77 6.93
C THR A 24 1.25 9.36 6.57
N LYS A 25 1.42 8.67 5.45
CA LYS A 25 2.72 8.25 4.93
C LYS A 25 2.95 8.83 3.55
N LYS A 26 4.12 9.45 3.36
CA LYS A 26 4.62 9.85 2.06
C LYS A 26 5.47 8.73 1.47
N LEU A 27 5.27 8.47 0.19
CA LEU A 27 5.96 7.46 -0.60
C LEU A 27 6.81 8.16 -1.66
N ILE A 28 7.73 7.41 -2.24
CA ILE A 28 8.61 7.89 -3.31
C ILE A 28 7.99 7.70 -4.71
N GLU A 29 6.93 6.91 -4.83
CA GLU A 29 6.20 6.64 -6.08
C GLU A 29 4.70 6.88 -5.89
N ARG A 30 3.98 7.00 -7.01
CA ARG A 30 2.53 7.15 -6.96
C ARG A 30 1.91 5.79 -6.66
N VAL A 31 0.86 5.78 -5.85
CA VAL A 31 0.10 4.56 -5.59
C VAL A 31 -0.69 4.20 -6.84
N SER A 32 -0.43 3.03 -7.43
CA SER A 32 -1.02 2.64 -8.71
C SER A 32 -2.46 2.15 -8.53
N TYR A 33 -2.67 1.12 -7.70
CA TYR A 33 -3.99 0.51 -7.50
C TYR A 33 -4.09 -0.21 -6.16
N GLY A 34 -5.09 0.17 -5.35
CA GLY A 34 -5.58 -0.64 -4.23
C GLY A 34 -4.65 -0.68 -3.02
N THR A 35 -5.10 -0.09 -1.93
CA THR A 35 -4.46 -0.26 -0.63
C THR A 35 -5.25 -1.32 0.15
N LEU A 36 -4.63 -2.46 0.45
CA LEU A 36 -5.29 -3.62 1.08
C LEU A 36 -4.88 -3.74 2.54
N ALA A 37 -5.85 -3.58 3.45
CA ALA A 37 -5.62 -3.76 4.87
C ALA A 37 -5.58 -5.26 5.21
N LEU A 38 -4.45 -5.71 5.74
CA LEU A 38 -4.35 -6.91 6.57
C LEU A 38 -4.58 -6.51 8.03
N THR A 39 -4.78 -7.49 8.91
CA THR A 39 -5.00 -7.24 10.35
C THR A 39 -3.88 -6.37 10.95
N ASP A 40 -2.62 -6.68 10.62
CA ASP A 40 -1.45 -6.04 11.27
C ASP A 40 -0.64 -5.15 10.32
N ALA A 41 -0.88 -5.27 9.01
CA ALA A 41 -0.10 -4.58 8.00
C ALA A 41 -0.97 -4.05 6.86
N LEU A 42 -0.46 -3.05 6.19
CA LEU A 42 -1.01 -2.47 5.01
C LEU A 42 0.00 -2.60 3.90
N VAL A 43 -0.40 -3.19 2.78
CA VAL A 43 0.46 -3.28 1.60
C VAL A 43 0.06 -2.22 0.58
N ILE A 44 1.07 -1.48 0.13
CA ILE A 44 0.94 -0.38 -0.82
C ILE A 44 1.85 -0.69 -2.00
N GLN A 45 1.32 -0.51 -3.21
CA GLN A 45 2.05 -0.74 -4.44
C GLN A 45 2.21 0.56 -5.22
N GLY A 46 3.47 0.85 -5.58
CA GLY A 46 3.88 1.96 -6.42
C GLY A 46 3.71 1.64 -7.89
N ASP A 47 3.60 2.68 -8.70
CA ASP A 47 3.51 2.60 -10.15
C ASP A 47 4.85 2.30 -10.85
N GLN A 48 5.97 2.26 -10.13
CA GLN A 48 7.28 1.84 -10.66
C GLN A 48 7.78 0.51 -10.05
N GLY A 49 6.88 -0.27 -9.46
CA GLY A 49 7.18 -1.64 -9.01
C GLY A 49 7.73 -1.75 -7.60
N THR A 50 7.75 -0.65 -6.84
CA THR A 50 8.03 -0.71 -5.40
C THR A 50 6.78 -1.14 -4.62
N ILE A 51 6.95 -2.07 -3.68
CA ILE A 51 5.91 -2.55 -2.77
C ILE A 51 6.37 -2.25 -1.34
N TRP A 52 5.50 -1.61 -0.56
CA TRP A 52 5.70 -1.34 0.86
C TRP A 52 4.73 -2.16 1.69
N ALA A 53 5.21 -2.79 2.75
CA ALA A 53 4.35 -3.15 3.88
C ALA A 53 4.59 -2.18 5.03
N VAL A 54 3.49 -1.69 5.60
CA VAL A 54 3.53 -0.78 6.74
C VAL A 54 2.62 -1.27 7.84
N ARG A 55 2.98 -1.04 9.11
CA ARG A 55 2.13 -1.41 10.24
C ARG A 55 0.80 -0.65 10.17
N SER A 56 -0.31 -1.35 10.37
CA SER A 56 -1.65 -0.76 10.25
C SER A 56 -1.91 0.33 11.29
N GLU A 57 -1.31 0.21 12.47
CA GLU A 57 -1.53 1.10 13.62
C GLU A 57 -0.95 2.51 13.43
N ASP A 58 0.24 2.63 12.86
CA ASP A 58 1.00 3.89 12.80
C ASP A 58 1.67 4.18 11.44
N GLY A 59 1.62 3.24 10.50
CA GLY A 59 2.24 3.38 9.18
C GLY A 59 3.76 3.21 9.16
N GLU A 60 4.36 2.69 10.24
CA GLU A 60 5.79 2.37 10.25
C GLU A 60 6.12 1.36 9.15
N GLU A 61 7.24 1.55 8.45
CA GLU A 61 7.69 0.58 7.44
C GLU A 61 8.10 -0.73 8.10
N LEU A 62 7.46 -1.83 7.68
CA LEU A 62 7.86 -3.18 8.08
C LEU A 62 8.90 -3.72 7.09
N TRP A 63 8.65 -3.51 5.80
CA TRP A 63 9.59 -3.84 4.73
C TRP A 63 9.26 -3.08 3.44
N VAL A 64 10.25 -3.02 2.56
CA VAL A 64 10.14 -2.51 1.19
C VAL A 64 10.79 -3.49 0.22
N GLN A 65 10.14 -3.73 -0.91
CA GLN A 65 10.67 -4.55 -2.00
C GLN A 65 10.55 -3.79 -3.32
N ARG A 66 11.62 -3.78 -4.12
CA ARG A 66 11.62 -3.22 -5.47
C ARG A 66 11.62 -4.34 -6.49
N THR A 67 10.62 -4.36 -7.36
CA THR A 67 10.57 -5.29 -8.49
C THR A 67 11.29 -4.65 -9.68
N PRO A 68 12.31 -5.29 -10.27
CA PRO A 68 13.12 -4.67 -11.32
C PRO A 68 12.46 -4.63 -12.72
N GLU A 69 11.25 -5.16 -12.88
CA GLU A 69 10.60 -5.24 -14.18
C GLU A 69 9.89 -3.92 -14.54
N PRO A 70 10.07 -3.40 -15.77
CA PRO A 70 9.33 -2.24 -16.25
C PRO A 70 7.84 -2.59 -16.31
N LEU A 71 7.04 -1.86 -15.53
CA LEU A 71 5.59 -2.05 -15.45
C LEU A 71 4.91 -1.41 -16.65
N ASP A 72 5.02 -2.05 -17.83
CA ASP A 72 4.37 -1.57 -19.06
C ASP A 72 2.85 -1.85 -19.11
N TYR A 73 2.24 -2.45 -18.08
CA TYR A 73 0.82 -2.82 -18.06
C TYR A 73 0.12 -2.51 -16.73
N PRO A 74 -1.22 -2.28 -16.74
CA PRO A 74 -2.01 -2.16 -15.51
C PRO A 74 -1.87 -3.44 -14.69
N MET A 75 -1.00 -3.40 -13.68
CA MET A 75 -0.82 -4.50 -12.76
C MET A 75 -2.15 -4.76 -12.06
N ALA A 76 -2.59 -6.02 -12.10
CA ALA A 76 -3.69 -6.48 -11.26
C ALA A 76 -3.34 -6.12 -9.80
N PRO A 77 -4.31 -5.69 -8.98
CA PRO A 77 -4.03 -5.37 -7.58
C PRO A 77 -3.38 -6.59 -6.92
N ALA A 78 -2.29 -6.37 -6.17
CA ALA A 78 -1.63 -7.44 -5.43
C ALA A 78 -2.67 -8.34 -4.75
N ARG A 79 -2.57 -9.66 -4.99
CA ARG A 79 -3.45 -10.66 -4.37
C ARG A 79 -2.69 -11.30 -3.21
N PHE A 80 -3.38 -11.59 -2.12
CA PHE A 80 -2.79 -12.23 -0.96
C PHE A 80 -3.47 -13.55 -0.64
N ARG A 81 -2.65 -14.56 -0.34
CA ARG A 81 -3.08 -15.85 0.23
C ARG A 81 -2.03 -16.27 1.26
N GLU A 82 -2.46 -16.73 2.43
CA GLU A 82 -1.57 -17.35 3.44
C GLU A 82 -0.33 -16.47 3.78
N GLN A 83 -0.55 -15.17 4.01
CA GLN A 83 0.50 -14.18 4.34
C GLN A 83 1.54 -13.91 3.23
N ALA A 84 1.34 -14.40 2.00
CA ALA A 84 2.20 -14.10 0.86
C ALA A 84 1.59 -13.04 -0.07
N VAL A 85 2.43 -12.13 -0.57
CA VAL A 85 2.11 -11.15 -1.63
C VAL A 85 2.31 -11.85 -2.97
N PHE A 86 1.28 -11.88 -3.81
CA PHE A 86 1.40 -12.34 -5.20
C PHE A 86 1.26 -11.14 -6.14
N THR A 87 2.30 -10.91 -6.94
CA THR A 87 2.24 -10.05 -8.13
C THR A 87 2.03 -10.96 -9.34
N ILE A 88 1.02 -10.67 -10.14
CA ILE A 88 0.82 -11.35 -11.42
C ILE A 88 1.55 -10.50 -12.46
N SER A 89 2.55 -11.09 -13.13
CA SER A 89 3.15 -10.53 -14.35
C SER A 89 2.34 -10.92 -15.59
#